data_AF-A0A814NKM1-F1
#
_entry.id   AF-A0A814NKM1-F1
#
_cell.length_a   1.000
_cell.length_b   1.000
_cell.length_c   1.000
_cell.angle_alpha   90.00
_cell.angle_beta   90.00
_cell.angle_gamma   90.00
#
_symmetry.space_group_name_H-M   'P 1'
#
loop_
_entity.id
_entity.type
_entity.pdbx_description
1 polymer ?
#
loop_
_entity_poly.entity_id
_entity_poly.type
_entity_poly.pdbx_seq_one_letter_code
_entity_poly.pdbx_strand_id
1 'polypeptide(L)'
;MSNDENLERIKMSKGSSLRVPPAAYVPQTVAERGGKLAIGNLQLTPMTSLAQLNIHALCDDLMRGLMAKLDIPILEWELHRRVRITIQKQKN
;
A
#
# COMPACT_ATOMS: atom_id res chain seq x y z
N MET A 1 -26.79 -14.11 -11.46
CA MET A 1 -26.34 -12.71 -11.30
C MET A 1 -24.86 -12.75 -10.96
N SER A 2 -24.02 -12.30 -11.91
CA SER A 2 -22.59 -11.91 -11.83
C SER A 2 -21.68 -12.71 -10.86
N ASN A 3 -20.82 -13.60 -11.34
CA ASN A 3 -19.45 -13.28 -11.81
C ASN A 3 -18.79 -12.18 -10.97
N ASP A 4 -18.04 -12.57 -9.93
CA ASP A 4 -16.66 -12.11 -9.78
C ASP A 4 -15.88 -13.07 -8.88
N GLU A 5 -14.70 -13.40 -9.38
CA GLU A 5 -13.73 -14.39 -8.97
C GLU A 5 -13.28 -14.27 -7.52
N ASN A 6 -12.68 -15.36 -7.02
CA ASN A 6 -11.74 -15.40 -5.91
C ASN A 6 -10.65 -14.31 -6.05
N LEU A 7 -10.99 -13.05 -5.77
CA LEU A 7 -10.05 -11.96 -5.64
C LEU A 7 -9.28 -12.19 -4.35
N GLU A 8 -8.18 -12.93 -4.44
CA GLU A 8 -7.15 -12.99 -3.39
C GLU A 8 -6.58 -11.57 -3.21
N ARG A 9 -7.23 -10.77 -2.36
CA ARG A 9 -6.81 -9.40 -2.06
C ARG A 9 -5.69 -9.44 -1.02
N ILE A 10 -4.46 -9.27 -1.47
CA ILE A 10 -3.30 -9.06 -0.59
C ILE A 10 -3.19 -7.57 -0.28
N LYS A 11 -3.35 -7.20 0.99
CA LYS A 11 -3.11 -5.82 1.45
C LYS A 11 -1.82 -5.77 2.25
N MET A 12 -0.95 -4.83 1.89
CA MET A 12 0.28 -4.55 2.61
C MET A 12 0.22 -3.14 3.22
N SER A 13 0.38 -3.06 4.55
CA SER A 13 0.53 -1.78 5.26
C SER A 13 2.01 -1.46 5.42
N LYS A 14 2.44 -0.28 4.95
CA LYS A 14 3.83 0.20 4.97
C LYS A 14 3.94 1.42 5.89
N GLY A 15 4.66 1.30 7.01
CA GLY A 15 5.03 2.44 7.87
C GLY A 15 3.88 3.19 8.56
N SER A 16 2.66 2.65 8.54
CA SER A 16 1.52 3.21 9.26
C SER A 16 1.31 2.46 10.57
N SER A 17 1.08 3.21 11.65
CA SER A 17 0.74 2.61 12.94
C SER A 17 -0.69 2.04 13.00
N LEU A 18 -1.50 2.26 11.95
CA LEU A 18 -2.89 1.78 11.83
C LEU A 18 -3.79 2.19 13.01
N ARG A 19 -3.57 3.38 13.58
CA ARG A 19 -4.32 3.88 14.76
C ARG A 19 -5.41 4.90 14.43
N VAL A 20 -5.49 5.39 13.19
CA VAL A 20 -6.38 6.50 12.82
C VAL A 20 -7.50 6.00 11.88
N PRO A 21 -8.75 5.99 12.34
CA PRO A 21 -9.93 5.81 11.48
C PRO A 21 -10.08 6.94 10.45
N PRO A 22 -10.60 6.69 9.24
CA PRO A 22 -11.09 5.41 8.72
C PRO A 22 -10.00 4.55 8.05
N ALA A 23 -8.77 5.06 7.91
CA ALA A 23 -7.69 4.37 7.21
C ALA A 23 -7.32 3.03 7.87
N ALA A 24 -7.45 2.93 9.19
CA ALA A 24 -7.27 1.70 9.95
C ALA A 24 -8.33 0.62 9.64
N TYR A 25 -9.52 1.00 9.16
CA TYR A 25 -10.59 0.04 8.86
C TYR A 25 -10.35 -0.72 7.56
N VAL A 26 -9.60 -0.14 6.61
CA VAL A 26 -9.37 -0.78 5.30
C VAL A 26 -8.64 -2.13 5.44
N PRO A 27 -7.51 -2.25 6.17
CA PRO A 27 -6.89 -3.56 6.37
C PRO A 27 -7.73 -4.48 7.28
N GLN A 28 -8.51 -3.93 8.22
CA GLN A 28 -9.41 -4.70 9.08
C GLN A 28 -10.49 -5.42 8.25
N THR A 29 -11.18 -4.68 7.38
CA THR A 29 -12.23 -5.21 6.51
C THR A 29 -11.69 -6.26 5.53
N VAL A 30 -10.44 -6.14 5.07
CA VAL A 30 -9.80 -7.15 4.22
C VAL A 30 -9.61 -8.46 4.99
N ALA A 31 -9.10 -8.39 6.22
CA ALA A 31 -8.92 -9.57 7.06
C ALA A 31 -10.26 -10.22 7.44
N GLU A 32 -11.25 -9.42 7.84
CA GLU A 32 -12.59 -9.91 8.23
C GLU A 32 -13.34 -10.59 7.08
N ARG A 33 -13.11 -10.16 5.83
CA ARG A 33 -13.71 -10.76 4.62
C ARG A 33 -12.95 -11.97 4.10
N GLY A 34 -11.99 -12.50 4.86
CA GLY A 34 -11.19 -13.68 4.49
C GLY A 34 -10.04 -13.40 3.53
N GLY A 35 -9.68 -12.13 3.30
CA GLY A 35 -8.52 -11.74 2.50
C GLY A 35 -7.20 -11.98 3.26
N LYS A 36 -6.08 -11.99 2.53
CA LYS A 36 -4.75 -12.19 3.13
C LYS A 36 -4.14 -10.85 3.53
N LEU A 37 -3.75 -10.69 4.80
CA LEU A 37 -3.16 -9.45 5.34
C LEU A 37 -1.69 -9.67 5.73
N ALA A 38 -0.81 -8.82 5.18
CA ALA A 38 0.59 -8.75 5.56
C ALA A 38 0.92 -7.34 6.11
N ILE A 39 1.62 -7.27 7.24
CA ILE A 39 1.99 -6.01 7.89
C ILE A 39 3.52 -5.91 7.95
N GLY A 40 4.07 -4.84 7.36
CA GLY A 40 5.48 -4.48 7.46
C GLY A 40 5.66 -3.23 8.31
N ASN A 41 6.03 -3.40 9.58
CA ASN A 41 6.25 -2.27 10.49
C ASN A 41 7.30 -2.61 11.56
N LEU A 42 8.10 -1.63 11.97
CA LEU A 42 9.11 -1.81 13.03
C LEU A 42 8.50 -2.14 14.40
N GLN A 43 7.28 -1.68 14.65
CA GLN A 43 6.58 -1.82 15.92
C GLN A 43 5.31 -2.64 15.74
N LEU A 44 4.87 -3.28 16.82
CA LEU A 44 3.56 -3.93 16.87
C LEU A 44 2.45 -2.92 16.53
N THR A 45 1.46 -3.39 15.78
CA THR A 45 0.27 -2.61 15.41
C THR A 45 -0.98 -3.25 16.04
N PRO A 46 -2.06 -2.49 16.23
CA PRO A 46 -3.31 -3.05 16.75
C PRO A 46 -3.87 -4.22 15.92
N MET A 47 -3.46 -4.35 14.66
CA MET A 47 -3.93 -5.38 13.73
C MET A 47 -2.92 -6.49 13.46
N THR A 48 -1.84 -6.55 14.25
CA THR A 48 -0.82 -7.60 14.15
C THR A 48 -1.42 -9.01 14.30
N SER A 49 -2.44 -9.18 15.14
CA SER A 49 -3.14 -10.47 15.33
C SER A 49 -4.00 -10.89 14.13
N LEU A 50 -4.43 -9.93 13.30
CA LEU A 50 -5.25 -10.18 12.11
C LEU A 50 -4.41 -10.48 10.87
N ALA A 51 -3.10 -10.19 10.91
CA ALA A 51 -2.19 -10.43 9.81
C ALA A 51 -1.63 -11.85 9.82
N GLN A 52 -1.65 -12.53 8.66
CA GLN A 52 -1.00 -13.84 8.50
C GLN A 52 0.53 -13.72 8.43
N LEU A 53 1.04 -12.54 8.10
CA LEU A 53 2.46 -12.27 8.05
C LEU A 53 2.77 -10.91 8.67
N ASN A 54 3.62 -10.91 9.69
CA ASN A 54 4.14 -9.69 10.32
C ASN A 54 5.65 -9.64 10.10
N ILE A 55 6.14 -8.56 9.49
CA ILE A 55 7.55 -8.35 9.17
C ILE A 55 8.03 -7.11 9.92
N HIS A 56 8.92 -7.33 10.91
CA HIS A 56 9.51 -6.27 11.70
C HIS A 56 10.83 -5.79 11.08
N ALA A 57 10.73 -5.03 10.00
CA ALA A 57 11.88 -4.50 9.27
C ALA A 57 11.66 -3.06 8.87
N LEU A 58 12.76 -2.37 8.53
CA LEU A 58 12.68 -1.09 7.84
C LEU A 58 11.96 -1.29 6.51
N CYS A 59 11.11 -0.31 6.20
CA CYS A 59 10.32 -0.28 4.99
C CYS A 59 11.12 -0.55 3.72
N ASP A 60 12.29 0.07 3.63
CA ASP A 60 13.09 0.00 2.42
C ASP A 60 13.79 -1.35 2.29
N ASP A 61 14.23 -1.95 3.40
CA ASP A 61 14.84 -3.29 3.40
C ASP A 61 13.81 -4.36 3.05
N LEU A 62 12.59 -4.22 3.58
CA LEU A 62 11.48 -5.10 3.23
C LEU A 62 11.19 -5.00 1.73
N MET A 63 11.07 -3.78 1.19
CA MET A 63 10.80 -3.58 -0.24
C MET A 63 11.95 -4.08 -1.11
N ARG A 64 13.22 -3.84 -0.73
CA ARG A 64 14.38 -4.38 -1.45
C ARG A 64 14.35 -5.91 -1.52
N GLY A 65 14.10 -6.57 -0.39
CA GLY A 65 13.97 -8.03 -0.35
C GLY A 65 12.80 -8.56 -1.18
N LEU A 66 11.66 -7.85 -1.16
CA LEU A 66 10.50 -8.20 -1.98
C LEU A 66 10.81 -8.07 -3.48
N MET A 67 11.39 -6.95 -3.88
CA MET A 67 11.75 -6.67 -5.28
C MET A 67 12.76 -7.69 -5.81
N ALA A 68 13.76 -8.06 -5.00
CA ALA A 68 14.72 -9.11 -5.34
C ALA A 68 14.06 -10.49 -5.52
N LYS A 69 13.07 -10.84 -4.68
CA LYS A 69 12.33 -12.11 -4.81
C LYS A 69 11.39 -12.15 -6.01
N LEU A 70 10.86 -11.00 -6.40
CA LEU A 70 9.96 -10.87 -7.56
C LEU A 70 10.72 -10.64 -8.88
N ASP A 71 12.06 -10.53 -8.82
CA ASP A 71 12.91 -10.20 -9.96
C ASP A 71 12.51 -8.88 -10.65
N ILE A 72 12.10 -7.88 -9.85
CA ILE A 72 11.74 -6.55 -10.33
C ILE A 72 12.83 -5.57 -9.93
N PRO A 73 13.45 -4.83 -10.88
CA PRO A 73 14.44 -3.82 -10.54
C PRO A 73 13.79 -2.62 -9.84
N ILE A 74 14.48 -2.06 -8.85
CA ILE A 74 14.09 -0.77 -8.27
C ILE A 74 14.57 0.32 -9.23
N LEU A 75 13.63 1.05 -9.82
CA LEU A 75 13.92 2.13 -10.76
C LEU A 75 14.56 3.33 -10.05
N GLU A 76 15.41 4.05 -10.77
CA GLU A 76 15.88 5.37 -10.34
C GLU A 76 14.72 6.37 -10.30
N TRP A 77 14.80 7.33 -9.39
CA TRP A 77 13.76 8.32 -9.22
C TRP A 77 13.85 9.40 -10.30
N GLU A 78 12.75 9.61 -11.03
CA GLU A 78 12.63 10.66 -12.04
C GLU A 78 11.62 11.73 -11.60
N LEU A 79 12.02 13.01 -11.68
CA LEU A 79 11.15 14.13 -11.32
C LEU A 79 10.34 14.64 -12.50
N HIS A 80 9.04 14.29 -12.53
CA HIS A 80 8.12 14.74 -13.57
C HIS A 80 7.44 16.05 -13.15
N ARG A 81 7.81 17.16 -13.79
CA ARG A 81 7.13 18.46 -13.60
C ARG A 81 6.05 18.64 -14.66
N ARG A 82 4.85 19.03 -14.27
CA ARG A 82 3.75 19.38 -15.18
C ARG A 82 3.33 20.82 -14.92
N VAL A 83 3.29 21.62 -15.98
CA VAL A 83 2.75 22.99 -15.94
C VAL A 83 1.47 23.01 -16.78
N ARG A 84 0.39 23.52 -16.20
CA ARG A 84 -0.85 23.79 -16.93
C ARG A 84 -0.87 25.27 -17.29
N ILE A 85 -0.80 25.57 -18.58
CA ILE A 85 -0.89 26.94 -19.10
C ILE A 85 -2.31 27.16 -19.59
N THR A 86 -2.95 28.22 -19.10
CA THR A 86 -4.25 28.68 -19.59
C THR A 86 -4.04 30.03 -20.27
N ILE A 87 -4.26 30.08 -21.59
CA ILE A 87 -4.18 31.32 -22.35
C ILE A 87 -5.57 31.98 -22.33
N GLN A 88 -5.66 33.22 -21.88
CA GLN A 88 -6.87 34.03 -22.01
C GLN A 88 -6.64 35.14 -23.04
N LYS A 89 -7.59 35.30 -23.96
CA LYS A 89 -7.56 36.36 -24.97
C LYS A 89 -8.02 37.67 -24.33
N GLN A 90 -7.18 38.70 -24.40
CA GLN A 90 -7.52 40.04 -23.93
C GLN A 90 -8.66 40.59 -24.81
N LYS A 91 -9.74 41.07 -24.19
CA LYS A 91 -10.83 41.75 -24.90
C LYS A 91 -10.34 43.15 -25.28
N ASN A 92 -10.36 43.45 -26.57
CA ASN A 92 -10.24 44.81 -27.12
C ASN A 92 -11.49 45.62 -26.80
#